data_AF-A0A958GXL0-F1
#
_entry.id   AF-A0A958GXL0-F1
#
_cell.length_a   1.000
_cell.length_b   1.000
_cell.length_c   1.000
_cell.angle_alpha   90.00
_cell.angle_beta   90.00
_cell.angle_gamma   90.00
#
_symmetry.space_group_name_H-M   'P 1'
#
loop_
_entity.id
_entity.type
_entity.pdbx_description
1 polymer ?
#
loop_
_entity_poly.entity_id
_entity_poly.type
_entity_poly.pdbx_seq_one_letter_code
_entity_poly.pdbx_strand_id
1 'polypeptide(L)'
;MAKSSKNAPAKSSNPAPGHPTQRGWPGQQLSLLQVEQTEYFSGPIPSPRQMQEYAAIDASFPERWMTAFEKQSDHRQHLERVSVEGDQSHQRLGLIFGAIISLAFLGGGMYFASIGYPKEGASLVVGTLASLVSVFVLGKREQSKKLKLEREMMMQMTQR
;
A
#
# COMPACT_ATOMS: atom_id res chain seq x y z
N MET A 1 41.76 -29.31 76.47
CA MET A 1 40.77 -28.92 75.43
C MET A 1 41.04 -27.48 75.01
N ALA A 2 40.97 -27.16 73.72
CA ALA A 2 41.54 -25.97 73.09
C ALA A 2 40.50 -24.99 72.48
N LYS A 3 40.83 -23.68 72.58
CA LYS A 3 40.77 -22.56 71.61
C LYS A 3 39.44 -21.97 71.03
N SER A 4 39.35 -20.63 71.15
CA SER A 4 39.32 -19.59 70.06
C SER A 4 38.01 -18.97 69.54
N SER A 5 37.99 -17.61 69.42
CA SER A 5 37.65 -16.77 68.22
C SER A 5 37.51 -15.26 68.62
N LYS A 6 38.42 -14.31 68.23
CA LYS A 6 38.45 -13.31 67.10
C LYS A 6 37.30 -12.26 67.09
N ASN A 7 37.43 -10.96 66.70
CA ASN A 7 38.48 -9.97 66.37
C ASN A 7 37.79 -8.56 66.24
N ALA A 8 38.53 -7.44 66.34
CA ALA A 8 38.05 -6.03 66.30
C ALA A 8 38.91 -5.12 65.34
N PRO A 9 38.51 -3.85 64.99
CA PRO A 9 38.83 -3.22 63.68
C PRO A 9 39.66 -1.90 63.62
N ALA A 10 40.07 -1.54 62.38
CA ALA A 10 40.13 -0.23 61.66
C ALA A 10 41.23 0.90 61.83
N LYS A 11 41.82 1.27 60.66
CA LYS A 11 42.05 2.61 60.00
C LYS A 11 43.45 3.31 59.96
N SER A 12 43.69 4.03 58.82
CA SER A 12 44.67 5.12 58.50
C SER A 12 46.04 4.68 57.93
N SER A 13 46.69 5.22 56.88
CA SER A 13 46.65 6.45 56.03
C SER A 13 47.42 6.20 54.68
N ASN A 14 47.35 7.10 53.69
CA ASN A 14 48.11 7.07 52.41
C ASN A 14 49.02 8.33 52.27
N PRO A 15 50.13 8.33 51.50
CA PRO A 15 50.13 8.99 50.17
C PRO A 15 51.10 8.42 49.08
N ALA A 16 50.89 8.83 47.82
CA ALA A 16 51.69 8.56 46.58
C ALA A 16 52.96 9.47 46.48
N PRO A 17 53.80 9.53 45.39
CA PRO A 17 53.80 8.85 44.06
C PRO A 17 55.19 8.34 43.55
N GLY A 18 55.23 7.60 42.43
CA GLY A 18 56.49 7.33 41.71
C GLY A 18 56.36 6.40 40.49
N HIS A 19 56.53 6.96 39.28
CA HIS A 19 56.67 6.22 38.02
C HIS A 19 58.04 5.53 37.91
N PRO A 20 58.11 4.35 37.27
CA PRO A 20 59.23 4.03 36.40
C PRO A 20 58.76 3.85 34.94
N THR A 21 59.25 4.77 34.12
CA THR A 21 59.72 4.67 32.73
C THR A 21 59.58 3.33 32.00
N GLN A 22 58.94 3.45 30.83
CA GLN A 22 58.71 2.55 29.69
C GLN A 22 59.71 1.40 29.37
N ARG A 23 59.17 0.31 28.79
CA ARG A 23 59.84 -0.53 27.76
C ARG A 23 58.79 -1.08 26.78
N GLY A 24 58.96 -0.85 25.46
CA GLY A 24 58.13 -1.35 24.35
C GLY A 24 58.05 -2.89 24.29
N TRP A 25 57.22 -3.53 23.45
CA TRP A 25 57.29 -3.56 21.97
C TRP A 25 55.90 -3.72 21.29
N PRO A 26 55.80 -3.37 20.00
CA PRO A 26 54.55 -3.22 19.26
C PRO A 26 54.05 -4.56 18.73
N GLY A 27 52.78 -4.86 19.02
CA GLY A 27 52.03 -5.91 18.37
C GLY A 27 50.62 -5.41 18.21
N GLN A 28 50.34 -4.81 17.06
CA GLN A 28 48.98 -4.46 16.67
C GLN A 28 48.13 -5.72 16.78
N GLN A 29 47.23 -5.76 17.77
CA GLN A 29 46.13 -6.69 17.71
C GLN A 29 45.24 -6.18 16.57
N LEU A 30 45.51 -6.66 15.35
CA LEU A 30 44.52 -6.59 14.29
C LEU A 30 43.30 -7.35 14.82
N SER A 31 42.34 -6.59 15.33
CA SER A 31 40.96 -7.01 15.30
C SER A 31 40.66 -7.33 13.84
N LEU A 32 40.63 -8.62 13.51
CA LEU A 32 39.91 -9.10 12.34
C LEU A 32 38.44 -8.72 12.59
N LEU A 33 38.08 -7.49 12.23
CA LEU A 33 36.70 -7.14 11.95
C LEU A 33 36.34 -7.98 10.73
N GLN A 34 35.79 -9.15 10.99
CA GLN A 34 35.07 -9.91 10.00
C GLN A 34 33.84 -9.06 9.65
N VAL A 35 33.96 -8.25 8.60
CA VAL A 35 32.85 -7.49 8.05
C VAL A 35 31.91 -8.52 7.42
N GLU A 36 30.89 -8.91 8.18
CA GLU A 36 29.76 -9.64 7.64
C GLU A 36 28.99 -8.67 6.74
N GLN A 37 29.21 -8.75 5.43
CA GLN A 37 28.39 -8.01 4.47
C GLN A 37 27.01 -8.67 4.40
N THR A 38 26.10 -8.25 5.28
CA THR A 38 24.71 -8.65 5.19
C THR A 38 24.01 -7.79 4.14
N GLU A 39 23.97 -8.27 2.90
CA GLU A 39 23.16 -7.65 1.85
C GLU A 39 21.68 -8.00 2.05
N TYR A 40 20.91 -7.06 2.58
CA TYR A 40 19.45 -7.15 2.60
C TYR A 40 18.91 -6.62 1.28
N PHE A 41 18.63 -7.53 0.35
CA PHE A 41 17.95 -7.19 -0.89
C PHE A 41 16.56 -7.83 -0.90
N SER A 42 15.52 -7.00 -0.97
CA SER A 42 14.13 -7.42 -1.11
C SER A 42 13.51 -6.63 -2.26
N GLY A 43 13.21 -7.34 -3.33
CA GLY A 43 12.64 -6.76 -4.53
C GLY A 43 12.44 -7.83 -5.62
N PRO A 44 11.61 -7.55 -6.62
CA PRO A 44 11.32 -8.47 -7.72
C PRO A 44 12.45 -8.57 -8.76
N ILE A 45 13.49 -7.74 -8.63
CA ILE A 45 14.68 -7.73 -9.48
C ILE A 45 15.80 -8.46 -8.72
N PRO A 46 16.64 -9.30 -9.32
CA PRO A 46 17.76 -9.94 -8.61
C PRO A 46 18.73 -8.90 -8.03
N SER A 47 19.46 -9.26 -6.98
CA SER A 47 20.45 -8.34 -6.40
C SER A 47 21.55 -8.02 -7.42
N PRO A 48 22.25 -6.87 -7.30
CA PRO A 48 23.34 -6.51 -8.22
C PRO A 48 24.41 -7.60 -8.34
N ARG A 49 24.73 -8.26 -7.21
CA ARG A 49 25.67 -9.38 -7.15
C ARG A 49 25.14 -10.60 -7.92
N GLN A 50 23.89 -11.00 -7.70
CA GLN A 50 23.27 -12.09 -8.45
C GLN A 50 23.19 -11.77 -9.95
N MET A 51 22.92 -10.52 -10.30
CA MET A 51 22.85 -10.10 -11.70
C MET A 51 24.21 -10.16 -12.39
N GLN A 52 25.31 -9.86 -11.68
CA GLN A 52 26.67 -10.09 -12.17
C GLN A 52 27.00 -11.58 -12.31
N GLU A 53 26.58 -12.42 -11.35
CA GLU A 53 26.76 -13.87 -11.40
C GLU A 53 26.02 -14.48 -12.61
N TYR A 54 24.81 -14.03 -12.91
CA TYR A 54 24.08 -14.44 -14.12
C TYR A 54 24.70 -13.89 -15.40
N ALA A 55 25.20 -12.65 -15.39
CA ALA A 55 25.90 -12.05 -16.54
C ALA A 55 27.19 -12.82 -16.89
N ALA A 56 27.86 -13.41 -15.90
CA ALA A 56 29.04 -14.23 -16.11
C ALA A 56 28.72 -15.57 -16.83
N ILE A 57 27.49 -16.08 -16.69
CA ILE A 57 27.00 -17.27 -17.41
C ILE A 57 26.51 -16.88 -18.82
N ASP A 58 25.72 -15.81 -18.90
CA ASP A 58 25.16 -15.26 -20.14
C ASP A 58 25.15 -13.72 -20.05
N ALA A 59 26.06 -13.08 -20.80
CA ALA A 59 26.18 -11.62 -20.79
C ALA A 59 24.91 -10.89 -21.25
N SER A 60 24.01 -11.56 -21.99
CA SER A 60 22.72 -11.00 -22.42
C SER A 60 21.63 -11.09 -21.36
N PHE A 61 21.84 -11.87 -20.30
CA PHE A 61 20.83 -12.14 -19.27
C PHE A 61 20.31 -10.88 -18.58
N PRO A 62 21.16 -9.93 -18.11
CA PRO A 62 20.69 -8.74 -17.42
C PRO A 62 19.72 -7.91 -18.28
N GLU A 63 20.04 -7.72 -19.56
CA GLU A 63 19.22 -6.95 -20.49
C GLU A 63 17.90 -7.67 -20.82
N ARG A 64 17.93 -8.99 -21.02
CA ARG A 64 16.72 -9.81 -21.21
C ARG A 64 15.80 -9.78 -19.99
N TRP A 65 16.38 -9.84 -18.78
CA TRP A 65 15.63 -9.75 -17.54
C TRP A 65 15.01 -8.36 -17.36
N MET A 66 15.79 -7.30 -17.58
CA MET A 66 15.31 -5.93 -17.47
C MET A 66 14.16 -5.67 -18.46
N THR A 67 14.32 -6.13 -19.70
CA THR A 67 13.27 -6.07 -20.73
C THR A 67 12.01 -6.84 -20.32
N ALA A 68 12.15 -8.03 -19.74
CA ALA A 68 11.03 -8.83 -19.27
C ALA A 68 10.31 -8.15 -18.09
N PHE A 69 11.08 -7.54 -17.18
CA PHE A 69 10.56 -6.79 -16.04
C PHE A 69 9.82 -5.52 -16.48
N GLU A 70 10.39 -4.75 -17.41
CA GLU A 70 9.75 -3.60 -18.03
C GLU A 70 8.43 -3.98 -18.71
N LYS A 71 8.42 -5.06 -19.50
CA LYS A 71 7.18 -5.57 -20.12
C LYS A 71 6.12 -5.96 -19.09
N GLN A 72 6.50 -6.54 -17.95
CA GLN A 72 5.57 -6.85 -16.86
C GLN A 72 5.04 -5.58 -16.20
N SER A 73 5.91 -4.58 -15.97
CA SER A 73 5.51 -3.27 -15.46
C SER A 73 4.53 -2.58 -16.41
N ASP A 74 4.83 -2.55 -17.71
CA ASP A 74 3.97 -1.98 -18.75
C ASP A 74 2.63 -2.71 -18.85
N HIS A 75 2.65 -4.05 -18.81
CA HIS A 75 1.43 -4.85 -18.80
C HIS A 75 0.56 -4.52 -17.59
N ARG A 76 1.16 -4.41 -16.40
CA ARG A 76 0.45 -4.03 -15.18
C ARG A 76 -0.11 -2.62 -15.27
N GLN A 77 0.69 -1.64 -15.70
CA GLN A 77 0.22 -0.26 -15.91
C GLN A 77 -0.91 -0.19 -16.94
N HIS A 78 -0.84 -0.99 -18.00
CA HIS A 78 -1.89 -1.11 -18.99
C HIS A 78 -3.18 -1.68 -18.38
N LEU A 79 -3.10 -2.76 -17.61
CA LEU A 79 -4.26 -3.33 -16.91
C LEU A 79 -4.86 -2.35 -15.90
N GLU A 80 -4.02 -1.63 -15.14
CA GLU A 80 -4.46 -0.56 -14.23
C GLU A 80 -5.20 0.54 -15.00
N ARG A 81 -4.68 0.98 -16.15
CA ARG A 81 -5.32 1.97 -17.02
C ARG A 81 -6.66 1.46 -17.57
N VAL A 82 -6.68 0.27 -18.16
CA VAL A 82 -7.91 -0.34 -18.73
C VAL A 82 -8.96 -0.55 -17.64
N SER A 83 -8.56 -0.97 -16.44
CA SER A 83 -9.48 -1.13 -15.31
C SER A 83 -10.10 0.21 -14.91
N VAL A 84 -9.31 1.28 -14.80
CA VAL A 84 -9.81 2.62 -14.43
C VAL A 84 -10.69 3.22 -15.53
N GLU A 85 -10.27 3.11 -16.79
CA GLU A 85 -11.01 3.63 -17.94
C GLU A 85 -12.29 2.83 -18.22
N GLY A 86 -12.24 1.50 -18.07
CA GLY A 86 -13.38 0.60 -18.24
C GLY A 86 -14.48 0.88 -17.22
N ASP A 87 -14.11 1.05 -15.95
CA ASP A 87 -15.07 1.38 -14.88
C ASP A 87 -15.77 2.73 -15.16
N GLN A 88 -15.03 3.72 -15.65
CA GLN A 88 -15.57 5.02 -16.04
C GLN A 88 -16.49 4.92 -17.28
N SER A 89 -16.15 4.08 -18.26
CA SER A 89 -16.95 3.87 -19.47
C SER A 89 -18.31 3.23 -19.17
N HIS A 90 -18.34 2.18 -18.34
CA HIS A 90 -19.58 1.51 -17.97
C HIS A 90 -20.54 2.45 -17.24
N GLN A 91 -20.02 3.28 -16.35
CA GLN A 91 -20.82 4.29 -15.65
C GLN A 91 -21.40 5.34 -16.61
N ARG A 92 -20.63 5.78 -17.62
CA ARG A 92 -21.10 6.72 -18.65
C ARG A 92 -22.17 6.10 -19.55
N LEU A 93 -21.99 4.85 -19.97
CA LEU A 93 -22.98 4.14 -20.80
C LEU A 93 -24.32 4.00 -20.08
N GLY A 94 -24.28 3.60 -18.80
CA GLY A 94 -25.49 3.50 -17.98
C GLY A 94 -26.25 4.83 -17.88
N LEU A 95 -25.53 5.94 -17.72
CA LEU A 95 -26.13 7.28 -17.69
C LEU A 95 -26.76 7.67 -19.03
N ILE A 96 -26.11 7.36 -20.15
CA ILE A 96 -26.62 7.64 -21.50
C ILE A 96 -27.90 6.85 -21.77
N PHE A 97 -27.90 5.53 -21.51
CA PHE A 97 -29.11 4.71 -21.67
C PHE A 97 -30.24 5.17 -20.74
N GLY A 98 -29.91 5.50 -19.48
CA GLY A 98 -30.86 6.08 -18.55
C GLY A 98 -31.49 7.37 -19.09
N ALA A 99 -30.68 8.28 -19.63
CA ALA A 99 -31.16 9.53 -20.22
C ALA A 99 -32.07 9.29 -21.44
N ILE A 100 -31.70 8.37 -22.33
CA ILE A 100 -32.52 8.03 -23.51
C ILE A 100 -33.88 7.48 -23.07
N ILE A 101 -33.90 6.55 -22.11
CA ILE A 101 -35.14 5.98 -21.57
C ILE A 101 -35.99 7.07 -20.92
N SER A 102 -35.40 7.92 -20.07
CA SER A 102 -36.12 9.03 -19.43
C SER A 102 -36.72 9.99 -20.45
N LEU A 103 -35.99 10.34 -21.52
CA LEU A 103 -36.50 11.19 -22.59
C LEU A 103 -37.66 10.54 -23.35
N ALA A 104 -37.57 9.23 -23.63
CA ALA A 104 -38.65 8.50 -24.30
C ALA A 104 -39.95 8.52 -23.47
N PHE A 105 -39.85 8.29 -22.16
CA PHE A 105 -41.01 8.34 -21.28
C PHE A 105 -41.55 9.77 -21.06
N LEU A 106 -40.67 10.76 -20.99
CA LEU A 106 -41.09 12.17 -20.87
C LEU A 106 -41.83 12.63 -22.12
N GLY A 107 -41.32 12.27 -23.30
CA GLY A 107 -41.97 12.50 -24.59
C GLY A 107 -43.30 11.75 -24.71
N GLY A 108 -43.34 10.48 -24.28
CA GLY A 108 -44.57 9.69 -24.20
C GLY A 108 -45.62 10.32 -23.29
N GLY A 109 -45.22 10.80 -22.10
CA GLY A 109 -46.12 11.48 -21.16
C GLY A 109 -46.68 12.79 -21.72
N MET A 110 -45.84 13.58 -22.41
CA MET A 110 -46.29 14.78 -23.12
C MET A 110 -47.26 14.47 -24.26
N TYR A 111 -47.01 13.39 -25.00
CA TYR A 111 -47.92 12.90 -26.03
C TYR A 111 -49.27 12.47 -25.44
N PHE A 112 -49.28 11.67 -24.37
CA PHE A 112 -50.52 11.30 -23.67
C PHE A 112 -51.31 12.52 -23.18
N ALA A 113 -50.61 13.54 -22.67
CA ALA A 113 -51.25 14.78 -22.28
C ALA A 113 -51.87 15.55 -23.46
N SER A 114 -51.26 15.52 -24.65
CA SER A 114 -51.79 16.21 -25.84
C SER A 114 -52.99 15.52 -26.47
N ILE A 115 -53.12 14.20 -26.35
CA ILE A 115 -54.26 13.43 -26.86
C ILE A 115 -55.44 13.33 -25.87
N GLY A 116 -55.42 14.10 -24.77
CA GLY A 116 -56.55 14.20 -23.83
C GLY A 116 -56.49 13.25 -22.63
N TYR A 117 -55.36 12.59 -22.40
CA TYR A 117 -55.09 11.70 -21.26
C TYR A 117 -54.05 12.31 -20.31
N PRO A 118 -54.33 13.47 -19.66
CA PRO A 118 -53.35 14.17 -18.84
C PRO A 118 -53.03 13.44 -17.54
N LYS A 119 -53.93 12.59 -17.03
CA LYS A 119 -53.70 11.83 -15.79
C LYS A 119 -52.68 10.71 -16.01
N GLU A 120 -52.80 10.03 -17.14
CA GLU A 120 -51.93 8.97 -17.62
C GLU A 120 -50.56 9.54 -18.01
N GLY A 121 -50.55 10.69 -18.68
CA GLY A 121 -49.32 11.43 -18.95
C GLY A 121 -48.59 11.87 -17.66
N ALA A 122 -49.33 12.39 -16.68
CA ALA A 122 -48.77 12.80 -15.40
C ALA A 122 -48.19 11.63 -14.59
N SER A 123 -48.87 10.47 -14.55
CA SER A 123 -48.37 9.30 -13.82
C SER A 123 -47.08 8.75 -14.42
N LEU A 124 -46.95 8.78 -15.75
CA LEU A 124 -45.71 8.44 -16.47
C LEU A 124 -44.55 9.37 -16.08
N VAL A 125 -44.77 10.68 -16.10
CA VAL A 125 -43.73 11.66 -15.75
C VAL A 125 -43.33 11.55 -14.27
N VAL A 126 -44.30 11.43 -13.36
CA VAL A 126 -44.01 11.24 -11.94
C VAL A 126 -43.26 9.93 -11.68
N GLY A 127 -43.68 8.84 -12.32
CA GLY A 127 -43.03 7.53 -12.19
C GLY A 127 -41.58 7.55 -12.67
N THR A 128 -41.31 8.23 -13.79
CA THR A 128 -39.94 8.36 -14.32
C THR A 128 -39.04 9.23 -13.46
N LEU A 129 -39.55 10.34 -12.93
CA LEU A 129 -38.83 11.15 -11.94
C LEU A 129 -38.53 10.36 -10.66
N ALA A 130 -39.52 9.64 -10.13
CA ALA A 130 -39.35 8.81 -8.93
C ALA A 130 -38.31 7.70 -9.15
N SER A 131 -38.32 7.07 -10.32
CA SER A 131 -37.31 6.08 -10.72
C SER A 131 -35.90 6.68 -10.77
N LEU A 132 -35.75 7.85 -11.43
CA LEU A 132 -34.46 8.53 -11.55
C LEU A 132 -33.90 8.91 -10.16
N VAL A 133 -34.74 9.50 -9.31
CA VAL A 133 -34.39 9.82 -7.92
C VAL A 133 -33.99 8.55 -7.15
N SER A 134 -34.71 7.43 -7.35
CA SER A 134 -34.39 6.17 -6.67
C SER A 134 -33.01 5.64 -7.05
N VAL A 135 -32.63 5.69 -8.33
CA VAL A 135 -31.29 5.29 -8.79
C VAL A 135 -30.22 6.15 -8.14
N PHE A 136 -30.40 7.47 -8.08
CA PHE A 136 -29.45 8.38 -7.41
C PHE A 136 -29.35 8.11 -5.91
N VAL A 137 -30.47 7.88 -5.23
CA VAL A 137 -30.49 7.60 -3.78
C VAL A 137 -29.82 6.26 -3.49
N LEU A 138 -30.12 5.20 -4.25
CA LEU A 138 -29.50 3.89 -4.09
C LEU A 138 -27.99 3.96 -4.34
N GLY A 139 -27.56 4.63 -5.40
CA GLY A 139 -26.13 4.84 -5.68
C GLY A 139 -25.40 5.58 -4.55
N LYS A 140 -25.99 6.65 -4.02
CA LYS A 140 -25.41 7.39 -2.87
C LYS A 140 -25.32 6.54 -1.61
N ARG A 141 -26.31 5.65 -1.38
CA ARG A 141 -26.31 4.73 -0.23
C ARG A 141 -25.20 3.69 -0.35
N GLU A 142 -24.99 3.12 -1.52
CA GLU A 142 -23.89 2.16 -1.76
C GLU A 142 -22.53 2.83 -1.58
N GLN A 143 -22.33 4.02 -2.13
CA GLN A 143 -21.09 4.79 -1.94
C GLN A 143 -20.83 5.07 -0.45
N SER A 144 -21.86 5.48 0.29
CA SER A 144 -21.76 5.75 1.73
C SER A 144 -21.44 4.48 2.54
N LYS A 145 -21.99 3.32 2.14
CA LYS A 145 -21.67 2.03 2.77
C LYS A 145 -20.22 1.62 2.53
N LYS A 146 -19.73 1.73 1.30
CA LYS A 146 -18.33 1.42 0.94
C LYS A 146 -17.35 2.28 1.75
N LEU A 147 -17.62 3.59 1.83
CA LEU A 147 -16.80 4.53 2.60
C LEU A 147 -16.79 4.23 4.11
N LYS A 148 -17.93 3.80 4.68
CA LYS A 148 -17.99 3.38 6.09
C LYS A 148 -17.17 2.12 6.33
N LEU A 149 -17.32 1.13 5.46
CA LEU A 149 -16.58 -0.12 5.53
C LEU A 149 -15.06 0.09 5.43
N GLU A 150 -14.60 0.93 4.49
CA GLU A 150 -13.19 1.29 4.35
C GLU A 150 -12.66 2.02 5.60
N ARG A 151 -13.45 2.93 6.19
CA ARG A 151 -13.08 3.61 7.45
C ARG A 151 -12.98 2.63 8.62
N GLU A 152 -13.92 1.69 8.75
CA GLU A 152 -13.89 0.66 9.80
C GLU A 152 -12.67 -0.25 9.65
N MET A 153 -12.35 -0.67 8.42
CA MET A 153 -11.13 -1.45 8.15
C MET A 153 -9.86 -0.66 8.50
N MET A 154 -9.76 0.61 8.11
CA MET A 154 -8.60 1.45 8.45
C MET A 154 -8.44 1.62 9.96
N MET A 155 -9.53 1.82 10.71
CA MET A 155 -9.46 1.93 12.17
C MET A 155 -8.98 0.64 12.84
N GLN A 156 -9.33 -0.54 12.28
CA GLN A 156 -8.84 -1.82 12.80
C GLN A 156 -7.36 -2.06 12.51
N MET A 157 -6.85 -1.61 11.35
CA MET A 157 -5.43 -1.73 11.01
C MET A 157 -4.55 -0.86 11.90
N THR A 158 -5.00 0.34 12.26
CA THR A 158 -4.25 1.25 13.13
C THR A 158 -4.19 0.80 14.60
N GLN A 159 -5.02 -0.16 15.01
CA GLN A 159 -5.04 -0.70 16.38
C GLN A 159 -4.27 -2.02 16.58
N ARG A 160 -3.62 -2.55 15.55
CA ARG A 160 -2.73 -3.73 15.63
C ARG A 160 -1.27 -3.34 15.48
#